data_AF-A0A3N0GMW3-F1
#
_entry.id   AF-A0A3N0GMW3-F1
#
_cell.length_a   1.000
_cell.length_b   1.000
_cell.length_c   1.000
_cell.angle_alpha   90.00
_cell.angle_beta   90.00
_cell.angle_gamma   90.00
#
_symmetry.space_group_name_H-M   'P 1'
#
loop_
_entity.id
_entity.type
_entity.pdbx_description
1 polymer ?
#
loop_
_entity_poly.entity_id
_entity_poly.type
_entity_poly.pdbx_seq_one_letter_code
_entity_poly.pdbx_strand_id
1 'polypeptide(L)'
;MLDRRRRCSGEPTAPVDHVAFGDISRDGLGTDTDMDPSQVPVLGVPEPPEVADLRRLSADIVRLLAERASDRHRGLRPIVGSAAIAQELTRLEPMAAKSIRVLQPQYGYDPEDPGVPLTRLACSRGVEFELITRPATVATHPLLSSIFPGTLLGPCFLRAVVIDESAALVGGVDDADGNRVTWFTEASALVEAVTDLWLATVPQCEPILGPGEKPPLTERQLDVAGLICLGEKDDAIARAVSVSLRTAEREVAAVLAALDARSRAEAVLMMRGRRINSAEAVRGPSRRRGR
;
A
#
# COMPACT_ATOMS: atom_id res chain seq x y z
N MET A 1 -66.10 -6.60 5.62
CA MET A 1 -64.81 -7.29 5.56
C MET A 1 -63.81 -6.27 5.06
N LEU A 2 -62.82 -5.90 5.89
CA LEU A 2 -61.62 -5.05 5.70
C LEU A 2 -61.51 -4.28 4.35
N ASP A 3 -61.19 -2.98 4.24
CA ASP A 3 -60.31 -2.14 5.03
C ASP A 3 -60.44 -0.67 4.56
N ARG A 4 -59.93 0.23 5.39
CA ARG A 4 -59.74 1.67 5.26
C ARG A 4 -59.04 2.10 3.97
N ARG A 5 -59.35 3.31 3.49
CA ARG A 5 -58.36 4.37 3.16
C ARG A 5 -59.06 5.71 2.90
N ARG A 6 -58.99 6.60 3.90
CA ARG A 6 -59.17 8.05 3.74
C ARG A 6 -57.86 8.66 3.21
N ARG A 7 -57.99 9.66 2.35
CA ARG A 7 -56.92 10.59 1.93
C ARG A 7 -56.68 11.68 2.98
N CYS A 8 -55.65 12.49 2.71
CA CYS A 8 -55.08 13.63 3.45
C CYS A 8 -53.99 13.21 4.43
N SER A 9 -52.82 13.83 4.52
CA SER A 9 -52.19 14.99 3.87
C SER A 9 -50.82 15.11 4.57
N GLY A 10 -49.73 15.30 3.85
CA GLY A 10 -48.40 15.51 4.44
C GLY A 10 -47.42 15.94 3.35
N GLU A 11 -46.87 17.13 3.53
CA GLU A 11 -46.05 17.91 2.62
C GLU A 11 -44.73 17.22 2.22
N PRO A 12 -44.13 17.59 1.06
CA PRO A 12 -42.76 17.22 0.77
C PRO A 12 -41.81 18.13 1.55
N THR A 13 -41.20 17.60 2.61
CA THR A 13 -40.04 18.23 3.25
C THR A 13 -38.88 18.29 2.26
N ALA A 14 -38.38 19.51 2.07
CA ALA A 14 -37.20 19.88 1.30
C ALA A 14 -35.96 19.03 1.62
N PRO A 15 -34.98 18.94 0.70
CA PRO A 15 -33.71 18.29 0.98
C PRO A 15 -32.97 19.07 2.07
N VAL A 16 -32.48 18.36 3.08
CA VAL A 16 -31.62 18.92 4.10
C VAL A 16 -30.22 19.01 3.49
N ASP A 17 -29.86 20.22 3.08
CA ASP A 17 -28.47 20.59 2.83
C ASP A 17 -27.72 20.83 4.15
N HIS A 18 -26.43 20.51 4.08
CA HIS A 18 -25.32 20.86 4.97
C HIS A 18 -25.10 20.02 6.24
N VAL A 19 -24.07 19.16 6.18
CA VAL A 19 -22.98 19.20 7.17
C VAL A 19 -21.61 19.11 6.47
N ALA A 20 -20.93 20.26 6.50
CA ALA A 20 -19.50 20.50 6.51
C ALA A 20 -18.54 19.44 5.92
N PHE A 21 -17.99 19.76 4.75
CA PHE A 21 -16.61 19.41 4.39
C PHE A 21 -15.68 19.97 5.47
N GLY A 22 -15.14 19.07 6.30
CA GLY A 22 -14.07 19.37 7.22
C GLY A 22 -12.77 19.47 6.45
N ASP A 23 -12.45 20.67 6.01
CA ASP A 23 -11.10 21.10 5.68
C ASP A 23 -10.22 20.91 6.94
N ILE A 24 -9.33 19.93 6.90
CA ILE A 24 -8.20 19.80 7.83
C ILE A 24 -6.95 19.55 6.99
N SER A 25 -6.52 20.60 6.30
CA SER A 25 -5.09 20.96 6.30
C SER A 25 -4.62 21.09 7.76
N ARG A 26 -4.08 19.98 8.28
CA ARG A 26 -3.06 19.86 9.33
C ARG A 26 -2.33 18.56 9.01
N ASP A 27 -1.36 18.54 8.10
CA ASP A 27 -0.17 19.38 8.06
C ASP A 27 0.37 19.66 9.45
N GLY A 28 0.75 18.57 10.12
CA GLY A 28 1.87 18.56 11.04
C GLY A 28 3.13 18.16 10.28
N LEU A 29 3.65 19.11 9.49
CA LEU A 29 5.05 19.26 9.05
C LEU A 29 5.82 17.96 8.78
N GLY A 30 5.62 17.47 7.56
CA GLY A 30 6.71 17.07 6.68
C GLY A 30 6.44 17.71 5.33
N THR A 31 6.74 19.00 5.18
CA THR A 31 6.84 19.63 3.86
C THR A 31 8.01 19.02 3.12
N ASP A 32 7.75 17.96 2.36
CA ASP A 32 8.48 17.63 1.13
C ASP A 32 7.52 17.89 -0.03
N THR A 33 6.96 19.10 -0.08
CA THR A 33 6.53 19.66 -1.36
C THR A 33 7.79 20.15 -2.04
N ASP A 34 8.18 19.41 -3.08
CA ASP A 34 9.21 19.69 -4.09
C ASP A 34 10.29 18.61 -4.11
N MET A 35 10.02 17.52 -4.83
CA MET A 35 10.98 16.81 -5.67
C MET A 35 10.26 15.66 -6.35
N ASP A 36 10.09 15.74 -7.68
CA ASP A 36 9.89 14.55 -8.50
C ASP A 36 11.12 13.63 -8.31
N PRO A 37 11.01 12.50 -7.60
CA PRO A 37 12.16 11.66 -7.27
C PRO A 37 12.58 10.76 -8.45
N SER A 38 11.94 10.90 -9.61
CA SER A 38 12.22 10.05 -10.76
C SER A 38 13.51 10.40 -11.51
N GLN A 39 14.19 11.53 -11.26
CA GLN A 39 15.21 12.01 -12.21
C GLN A 39 16.57 12.58 -11.74
N VAL A 40 16.96 12.58 -10.45
CA VAL A 40 18.32 13.06 -10.10
C VAL A 40 18.99 12.17 -9.05
N PRO A 41 20.28 11.78 -9.22
CA PRO A 41 21.07 11.21 -8.14
C PRO A 41 21.00 12.14 -6.92
N VAL A 42 20.89 11.60 -5.72
CA VAL A 42 21.09 12.39 -4.50
C VAL A 42 22.52 12.95 -4.60
N LEU A 43 22.64 14.28 -4.75
CA LEU A 43 23.93 14.94 -4.97
C LEU A 43 24.93 14.50 -3.90
N GLY A 44 26.01 13.82 -4.33
CA GLY A 44 27.10 13.39 -3.46
C GLY A 44 26.92 12.06 -2.73
N VAL A 45 25.82 11.32 -2.93
CA VAL A 45 25.68 9.95 -2.41
C VAL A 45 26.05 8.95 -3.52
N PRO A 46 27.14 8.18 -3.38
CA PRO A 46 27.51 7.18 -4.37
C PRO A 46 26.46 6.07 -4.42
N GLU A 47 25.92 5.83 -5.62
CA GLU A 47 24.98 4.76 -5.92
C GLU A 47 25.74 3.63 -6.65
N PRO A 48 25.55 2.35 -6.27
CA PRO A 48 26.14 1.23 -7.03
C PRO A 48 25.71 1.26 -8.50
N PRO A 49 26.56 0.87 -9.46
CA PRO A 49 26.22 0.87 -10.88
C PRO A 49 24.91 0.14 -11.18
N GLU A 50 24.67 -1.00 -10.54
CA GLU A 50 23.46 -1.81 -10.71
C GLU A 50 22.20 -1.03 -10.30
N VAL A 51 22.28 -0.24 -9.22
CA VAL A 51 21.16 0.57 -8.74
C VAL A 51 20.93 1.79 -9.65
N ALA A 52 22.02 2.39 -10.15
CA ALA A 52 21.92 3.47 -11.14
C ALA A 52 21.27 2.98 -12.45
N ASP A 53 21.53 1.73 -12.85
CA ASP A 53 20.90 1.10 -14.00
C ASP A 53 19.39 0.91 -13.78
N LEU A 54 18.97 0.42 -12.61
CA LEU A 54 17.55 0.30 -12.25
C LEU A 54 16.82 1.64 -12.25
N ARG A 55 17.48 2.71 -11.80
CA ARG A 55 16.93 4.07 -11.86
C ARG A 55 16.72 4.53 -13.30
N ARG A 56 17.70 4.31 -14.18
CA ARG A 56 17.56 4.63 -15.61
C ARG A 56 16.43 3.84 -16.26
N LEU A 57 16.36 2.53 -16.05
CA LEU A 57 15.27 1.68 -16.55
C LEU A 57 13.90 2.16 -16.08
N SER A 58 13.77 2.54 -14.81
CA SER A 58 12.53 3.11 -14.26
C SER A 58 12.15 4.42 -14.96
N ALA A 59 13.10 5.32 -15.18
CA ALA A 59 12.87 6.59 -15.87
C ALA A 59 12.50 6.39 -17.35
N ASP A 60 13.13 5.42 -18.04
CA ASP A 60 12.84 5.08 -19.43
C ASP A 60 11.42 4.53 -19.58
N ILE A 61 10.93 3.73 -18.63
CA ILE A 61 9.53 3.25 -18.61
C ILE A 61 8.55 4.43 -18.46
N VAL A 62 8.82 5.36 -17.55
CA VAL A 62 7.97 6.55 -17.37
C VAL A 62 7.96 7.42 -18.63
N ARG A 63 9.11 7.57 -19.29
CA ARG A 63 9.22 8.29 -20.56
C ARG A 63 8.42 7.61 -21.67
N LEU A 64 8.57 6.30 -21.84
CA LEU A 64 7.82 5.50 -22.82
C LEU A 64 6.31 5.61 -22.57
N LEU A 65 5.89 5.59 -21.31
CA LEU A 65 4.50 5.78 -20.91
C LEU A 65 3.98 7.16 -21.34
N ALA A 66 4.74 8.23 -21.06
CA ALA A 66 4.36 9.60 -21.42
C ALA A 66 4.26 9.82 -22.94
N GLU A 67 5.19 9.25 -23.70
CA GLU A 67 5.19 9.29 -25.17
C GLU A 67 3.91 8.61 -25.71
N ARG A 68 3.60 7.39 -25.24
CA ARG A 68 2.40 6.65 -25.68
C ARG A 68 1.08 7.26 -25.23
N ALA A 69 1.07 7.86 -24.04
CA ALA A 69 -0.10 8.59 -23.54
C ALA A 69 -0.42 9.81 -24.42
N SER A 70 0.61 10.53 -24.88
CA SER A 70 0.47 11.69 -25.77
C SER A 70 -0.08 11.30 -27.14
N ASP A 71 0.34 10.15 -27.67
CA ASP A 71 -0.13 9.61 -28.94
C ASP A 71 -1.53 8.97 -28.90
N ARG A 72 -2.19 8.99 -27.72
CA ARG A 72 -3.47 8.30 -27.47
C ARG A 72 -3.42 6.83 -27.89
N HIS A 73 -2.31 6.16 -27.59
CA HIS A 73 -2.06 4.80 -28.03
C HIS A 73 -3.20 3.86 -27.60
N ARG A 74 -3.71 3.06 -28.55
CA ARG A 74 -4.74 2.06 -28.25
C ARG A 74 -4.17 1.04 -27.27
N GLY A 75 -4.80 0.90 -26.11
CA GLY A 75 -4.38 -0.05 -25.07
C GLY A 75 -3.78 0.59 -23.82
N LEU A 76 -3.56 1.92 -23.79
CA LEU A 76 -3.29 2.64 -22.55
C LEU A 76 -4.57 3.31 -22.04
N ARG A 77 -4.87 3.12 -20.76
CA ARG A 77 -6.00 3.78 -20.10
C ARG A 77 -5.57 4.43 -18.80
N PRO A 78 -5.76 5.76 -18.64
CA PRO A 78 -5.49 6.42 -17.37
C PRO A 78 -6.56 6.07 -16.34
N ILE A 79 -6.13 5.95 -15.08
CA ILE A 79 -6.94 5.74 -13.89
C ILE A 79 -6.48 6.78 -12.88
N VAL A 80 -7.40 7.66 -12.49
CA VAL A 80 -7.08 8.86 -11.70
C VAL A 80 -7.78 8.76 -10.36
N GLY A 81 -7.00 8.97 -9.29
CA GLY A 81 -7.46 8.96 -7.91
C GLY A 81 -7.52 7.57 -7.28
N SER A 82 -7.35 7.54 -5.95
CA SER A 82 -7.23 6.30 -5.18
C SER A 82 -8.46 5.39 -5.30
N ALA A 83 -9.67 5.97 -5.31
CA ALA A 83 -10.90 5.19 -5.45
C ALA A 83 -11.01 4.47 -6.81
N ALA A 84 -10.63 5.13 -7.90
CA ALA A 84 -10.63 4.52 -9.23
C ALA A 84 -9.55 3.43 -9.35
N ILE A 85 -8.38 3.65 -8.73
CA ILE A 85 -7.31 2.65 -8.66
C ILE A 85 -7.78 1.41 -7.89
N ALA A 86 -8.41 1.60 -6.73
CA ALA A 86 -8.99 0.54 -5.92
C ALA A 86 -10.05 -0.28 -6.71
N GLN A 87 -10.94 0.40 -7.44
CA GLN A 87 -11.93 -0.25 -8.30
C GLN A 87 -11.28 -1.04 -9.43
N GLU A 88 -10.24 -0.50 -10.06
CA GLU A 88 -9.52 -1.19 -11.11
C GLU A 88 -8.81 -2.45 -10.58
N LEU A 89 -8.12 -2.35 -9.44
CA LEU A 89 -7.49 -3.51 -8.79
C LEU A 89 -8.53 -4.59 -8.47
N THR A 90 -9.70 -4.20 -7.97
CA THR A 90 -10.82 -5.12 -7.73
C THR A 90 -11.30 -5.80 -9.02
N ARG A 91 -11.33 -5.08 -10.14
CA ARG A 91 -11.70 -5.62 -11.45
C ARG A 91 -10.66 -6.60 -11.99
N LEU A 92 -9.39 -6.35 -11.74
CA LEU A 92 -8.26 -7.13 -12.24
C LEU A 92 -7.95 -8.37 -11.39
N GLU A 93 -8.24 -8.33 -10.10
CA GLU A 93 -7.95 -9.44 -9.18
C GLU A 93 -8.47 -10.81 -9.67
N PRO A 94 -9.72 -10.96 -10.18
CA PRO A 94 -10.21 -12.24 -10.67
C PRO A 94 -9.55 -12.71 -11.97
N MET A 95 -8.88 -11.80 -12.69
CA MET A 95 -8.21 -12.10 -13.95
C MET A 95 -6.81 -12.67 -13.73
N ALA A 96 -6.21 -12.46 -12.56
CA ALA A 96 -4.90 -13.02 -12.21
C ALA A 96 -5.02 -14.53 -12.01
N ALA A 97 -4.26 -15.29 -12.80
CA ALA A 97 -4.27 -16.74 -12.82
C ALA A 97 -2.96 -17.38 -12.35
N LYS A 98 -1.83 -16.66 -12.43
CA LYS A 98 -0.50 -17.19 -12.12
C LYS A 98 0.26 -16.32 -11.14
N SER A 99 0.42 -15.03 -11.43
CA SER A 99 1.32 -14.17 -10.67
C SER A 99 0.85 -12.71 -10.61
N ILE A 100 1.11 -12.07 -9.47
CA ILE A 100 0.99 -10.63 -9.26
C ILE A 100 2.31 -10.14 -8.65
N ARG A 101 3.02 -9.29 -9.37
CA ARG A 101 4.29 -8.71 -8.95
C ARG A 101 4.16 -7.21 -8.77
N VAL A 102 4.55 -6.69 -7.61
CA VAL A 102 4.30 -5.30 -7.22
C VAL A 102 5.60 -4.58 -6.89
N LEU A 103 5.96 -3.56 -7.67
CA LEU A 103 6.98 -2.58 -7.33
C LEU A 103 6.30 -1.41 -6.60
N GLN A 104 6.64 -1.18 -5.33
CA GLN A 104 6.03 -0.11 -4.55
C GLN A 104 7.10 0.71 -3.83
N PRO A 105 7.52 1.87 -4.39
CA PRO A 105 8.59 2.69 -3.79
C PRO A 105 8.16 3.33 -2.46
N GLN A 106 6.85 3.51 -2.28
CA GLN A 106 6.23 4.05 -1.08
C GLN A 106 5.03 3.17 -0.73
N TYR A 107 5.20 2.38 0.32
CA TYR A 107 4.11 1.63 0.93
C TYR A 107 3.42 2.47 1.99
N GLY A 108 2.10 2.41 2.04
CA GLY A 108 1.25 3.02 3.06
C GLY A 108 0.25 2.00 3.53
N TYR A 109 0.16 1.77 4.85
CA TYR A 109 -0.89 0.91 5.39
C TYR A 109 -2.17 1.71 5.61
N ASP A 110 -3.23 1.27 4.96
CA ASP A 110 -4.58 1.74 5.18
C ASP A 110 -5.51 0.52 5.33
N PRO A 111 -6.17 0.31 6.49
CA PRO A 111 -7.10 -0.81 6.68
C PRO A 111 -8.31 -0.76 5.73
N GLU A 112 -8.61 0.39 5.13
CA GLU A 112 -9.69 0.54 4.16
C GLU A 112 -9.24 0.30 2.70
N ASP A 113 -7.92 0.19 2.46
CA ASP A 113 -7.39 -0.13 1.14
C ASP A 113 -7.68 -1.60 0.79
N PRO A 114 -8.24 -1.89 -0.40
CA PRO A 114 -8.61 -3.25 -0.77
C PRO A 114 -7.41 -4.12 -1.15
N GLY A 115 -6.18 -3.59 -1.23
CA GLY A 115 -5.01 -4.32 -1.67
C GLY A 115 -4.75 -5.58 -0.84
N VAL A 116 -4.80 -5.49 0.49
CA VAL A 116 -4.60 -6.65 1.38
C VAL A 116 -5.65 -7.75 1.18
N PRO A 117 -6.97 -7.47 1.25
CA PRO A 117 -7.97 -8.51 1.01
C PRO A 117 -7.94 -9.06 -0.42
N LEU A 118 -7.66 -8.24 -1.43
CA LEU A 118 -7.51 -8.70 -2.82
C LEU A 118 -6.31 -9.64 -2.98
N THR A 119 -5.16 -9.30 -2.38
CA THR A 119 -3.99 -10.21 -2.39
C THR A 119 -4.30 -11.53 -1.70
N ARG A 120 -4.95 -11.52 -0.53
CA ARG A 120 -5.36 -12.76 0.16
C ARG A 120 -6.28 -13.62 -0.70
N LEU A 121 -7.23 -12.99 -1.39
CA LEU A 121 -8.16 -13.68 -2.28
C LEU A 121 -7.43 -14.30 -3.47
N ALA A 122 -6.50 -13.59 -4.11
CA ALA A 122 -5.68 -14.12 -5.19
C ALA A 122 -4.82 -15.30 -4.72
N CYS A 123 -4.11 -15.15 -3.59
CA CYS A 123 -3.30 -16.23 -3.00
C CYS A 123 -4.13 -17.47 -2.66
N SER A 124 -5.38 -17.29 -2.20
CA SER A 124 -6.29 -18.41 -1.90
C SER A 124 -6.65 -19.25 -3.14
N ARG A 125 -6.52 -18.67 -4.34
CA ARG A 125 -6.67 -19.37 -5.62
C ARG A 125 -5.35 -19.94 -6.16
N GLY A 126 -4.24 -19.78 -5.45
CA GLY A 126 -2.92 -20.24 -5.86
C GLY A 126 -2.15 -19.27 -6.76
N VAL A 127 -2.57 -18.00 -6.84
CA VAL A 127 -1.80 -16.96 -7.52
C VAL A 127 -0.58 -16.60 -6.67
N GLU A 128 0.60 -16.57 -7.30
CA GLU A 128 1.84 -16.13 -6.66
C GLU A 128 1.81 -14.61 -6.48
N PHE A 129 2.09 -14.13 -5.27
CA PHE A 129 2.18 -12.70 -4.98
C PHE A 129 3.57 -12.35 -4.47
N GLU A 130 4.19 -11.37 -5.11
CA GLU A 130 5.49 -10.84 -4.71
C GLU A 130 5.46 -9.31 -4.66
N LEU A 131 6.05 -8.75 -3.61
CA LEU A 131 6.15 -7.31 -3.39
C LEU A 131 7.62 -6.92 -3.24
N ILE A 132 8.08 -5.93 -4.01
CA ILE A 132 9.35 -5.25 -3.79
C ILE A 132 9.05 -3.83 -3.26
N THR A 133 9.64 -3.46 -2.13
CA THR A 133 9.59 -2.10 -1.58
C THR A 133 10.96 -1.68 -1.04
N ARG A 134 11.09 -0.41 -0.65
CA ARG A 134 12.34 0.14 -0.12
C ARG A 134 12.62 -0.38 1.31
N PRO A 135 13.89 -0.58 1.70
CA PRO A 135 14.25 -0.93 3.08
C PRO A 135 13.72 0.06 4.13
N ALA A 136 13.67 1.36 3.80
CA ALA A 136 13.16 2.39 4.69
C ALA A 136 11.68 2.21 5.08
N THR A 137 10.90 1.47 4.28
CA THR A 137 9.49 1.21 4.56
C THR A 137 9.27 0.48 5.88
N VAL A 138 10.17 -0.44 6.27
CA VAL A 138 10.04 -1.23 7.51
C VAL A 138 10.07 -0.33 8.74
N ALA A 139 10.80 0.79 8.69
CA ALA A 139 10.87 1.72 9.80
C ALA A 139 9.51 2.38 10.09
N THR A 140 8.73 2.67 9.04
CA THR A 140 7.44 3.36 9.15
C THR A 140 6.25 2.41 9.16
N HIS A 141 6.38 1.20 8.62
CA HIS A 141 5.27 0.24 8.48
C HIS A 141 5.59 -1.09 9.16
N PRO A 142 5.49 -1.15 10.51
CA PRO A 142 5.89 -2.33 11.28
C PRO A 142 5.05 -3.58 11.00
N LEU A 143 3.87 -3.42 10.39
CA LEU A 143 3.01 -4.55 10.01
C LEU A 143 3.42 -5.22 8.70
N LEU A 144 4.31 -4.61 7.91
CA LEU A 144 4.59 -5.07 6.54
C LEU A 144 5.00 -6.55 6.47
N SER A 145 5.88 -7.00 7.36
CA SER A 145 6.33 -8.40 7.42
C SER A 145 5.24 -9.38 7.84
N SER A 146 4.18 -8.90 8.49
CA SER A 146 2.98 -9.69 8.80
C SER A 146 1.99 -9.71 7.66
N ILE A 147 1.76 -8.57 7.01
CA ILE A 147 0.82 -8.46 5.90
C ILE A 147 1.35 -9.21 4.66
N PHE A 148 2.62 -9.00 4.33
CA PHE A 148 3.28 -9.56 3.14
C PHE A 148 4.63 -10.19 3.54
N PRO A 149 4.61 -11.41 4.11
CA PRO A 149 5.81 -12.05 4.63
C PRO A 149 6.86 -12.39 3.56
N GLY A 150 6.45 -12.51 2.29
CA GLY A 150 7.34 -12.71 1.14
C GLY A 150 7.92 -11.43 0.54
N THR A 151 7.77 -10.27 1.20
CA THR A 151 8.27 -9.00 0.65
C THR A 151 9.79 -9.03 0.48
N LEU A 152 10.24 -8.50 -0.65
CA LEU A 152 11.64 -8.24 -0.96
C LEU A 152 11.95 -6.75 -0.70
N LEU A 153 13.02 -6.48 0.04
CA LEU A 153 13.49 -5.14 0.35
C LEU A 153 14.67 -4.79 -0.54
N GLY A 154 14.52 -3.76 -1.37
CA GLY A 154 15.55 -3.38 -2.33
C GLY A 154 15.32 -2.01 -2.99
N PRO A 155 16.19 -1.63 -3.95
CA PRO A 155 16.02 -0.40 -4.70
C PRO A 155 14.74 -0.45 -5.54
N CYS A 156 13.77 0.43 -5.21
CA CYS A 156 12.49 0.51 -5.92
C CYS A 156 12.21 1.97 -6.29
N PHE A 157 12.10 2.28 -7.57
CA PHE A 157 11.92 3.65 -8.06
C PHE A 157 10.60 3.87 -8.80
N LEU A 158 10.05 2.81 -9.40
CA LEU A 158 8.77 2.85 -10.11
C LEU A 158 7.67 2.22 -9.26
N ARG A 159 6.48 2.85 -9.25
CA ARG A 159 5.26 2.19 -8.77
C ARG A 159 4.67 1.40 -9.93
N ALA A 160 4.60 0.08 -9.83
CA ALA A 160 3.98 -0.75 -10.85
C ALA A 160 3.41 -2.06 -10.30
N VAL A 161 2.44 -2.62 -11.03
CA VAL A 161 1.92 -3.97 -10.83
C VAL A 161 1.98 -4.69 -12.17
N VAL A 162 2.50 -5.91 -12.19
CA VAL A 162 2.46 -6.82 -13.35
C VAL A 162 1.55 -8.00 -12.99
N ILE A 163 0.65 -8.36 -13.90
CA ILE A 163 -0.31 -9.45 -13.74
C ILE A 163 -0.08 -10.46 -14.87
N ASP A 164 0.28 -11.69 -14.51
CA ASP A 164 0.51 -12.82 -15.42
C ASP A 164 1.38 -12.50 -16.64
N GLU A 165 2.32 -11.56 -16.50
CA GLU A 165 3.17 -11.03 -17.58
C GLU A 165 2.39 -10.59 -18.84
N SER A 166 1.10 -10.27 -18.68
CA SER A 166 0.18 -9.96 -19.79
C SER A 166 -0.49 -8.58 -19.65
N ALA A 167 -0.57 -8.07 -18.43
CA ALA A 167 -1.07 -6.73 -18.14
C ALA A 167 -0.21 -6.03 -17.09
N ALA A 168 -0.19 -4.70 -17.14
CA ALA A 168 0.50 -3.88 -16.16
C ALA A 168 -0.32 -2.64 -15.75
N LEU A 169 -0.14 -2.26 -14.49
CA LEU A 169 -0.49 -0.94 -13.97
C LEU A 169 0.80 -0.19 -13.71
N VAL A 170 0.99 0.98 -14.32
CA VAL A 170 2.21 1.78 -14.18
C VAL A 170 1.87 3.14 -13.61
N GLY A 171 2.53 3.53 -12.52
CA GLY A 171 2.37 4.85 -11.92
C GLY A 171 2.87 5.93 -12.87
N GLY A 172 2.04 6.95 -13.09
CA GLY A 172 2.43 8.17 -13.78
C GLY A 172 2.69 9.32 -12.80
N VAL A 173 2.96 10.49 -13.36
CA VAL A 173 2.97 11.77 -12.64
C VAL A 173 1.55 12.07 -12.16
N ASP A 174 1.42 12.54 -10.93
CA ASP A 174 0.14 12.95 -10.37
C ASP A 174 -0.47 14.11 -11.19
N ASP A 175 -1.79 14.24 -11.17
CA ASP A 175 -2.46 15.33 -11.91
C ASP A 175 -2.28 16.69 -11.21
N ALA A 176 -2.78 17.75 -11.84
CA ALA A 176 -2.66 19.11 -11.31
C ALA A 176 -3.34 19.32 -9.95
N ASP A 177 -4.28 18.43 -9.58
CA ASP A 177 -4.99 18.47 -8.30
C ASP A 177 -4.32 17.56 -7.25
N GLY A 178 -3.19 16.95 -7.58
CA GLY A 178 -2.46 16.02 -6.71
C GLY A 178 -3.10 14.64 -6.65
N ASN A 179 -4.04 14.31 -7.54
CA ASN A 179 -4.58 12.96 -7.61
C ASN A 179 -3.56 12.03 -8.22
N ARG A 180 -3.44 10.85 -7.62
CA ARG A 180 -2.60 9.78 -8.14
C ARG A 180 -3.05 9.36 -9.53
N VAL A 181 -2.12 9.35 -10.49
CA VAL A 181 -2.36 8.78 -11.82
C VAL A 181 -1.67 7.43 -11.95
N THR A 182 -2.42 6.44 -12.42
CA THR A 182 -1.93 5.11 -12.79
C THR A 182 -2.46 4.77 -14.18
N TRP A 183 -1.65 4.10 -14.98
CA TRP A 183 -1.99 3.70 -16.33
C TRP A 183 -2.12 2.19 -16.41
N PHE A 184 -3.28 1.72 -16.88
CA PHE A 184 -3.47 0.32 -17.24
C PHE A 184 -3.03 0.09 -18.69
N THR A 185 -2.35 -1.03 -18.94
CA THR A 185 -1.91 -1.43 -20.27
C THR A 185 -1.84 -2.95 -20.43
N GLU A 186 -2.17 -3.43 -21.63
CA GLU A 186 -1.91 -4.79 -22.12
C GLU A 186 -0.90 -4.77 -23.28
N ALA A 187 -0.32 -3.61 -23.59
CA ALA A 187 0.65 -3.47 -24.66
C ALA A 187 1.97 -4.16 -24.28
N SER A 188 2.33 -5.23 -24.98
CA SER A 188 3.42 -6.12 -24.53
C SER A 188 4.73 -5.40 -24.28
N ALA A 189 5.12 -4.42 -25.11
CA ALA A 189 6.35 -3.65 -24.87
C ALA A 189 6.41 -2.92 -23.50
N LEU A 190 5.30 -2.42 -22.95
CA LEU A 190 5.29 -1.83 -21.60
C LEU A 190 5.27 -2.91 -20.51
N VAL A 191 4.52 -3.99 -20.75
CA VAL A 191 4.44 -5.12 -19.82
C VAL A 191 5.81 -5.81 -19.69
N GLU A 192 6.49 -6.05 -20.81
CA GLU A 192 7.86 -6.57 -20.91
C GLU A 192 8.83 -5.64 -20.18
N ALA A 193 8.80 -4.32 -20.45
CA ALA A 193 9.72 -3.39 -19.79
C ALA A 193 9.58 -3.38 -18.26
N VAL A 194 8.36 -3.42 -17.72
CA VAL A 194 8.13 -3.49 -16.27
C VAL A 194 8.53 -4.86 -15.71
N THR A 195 8.30 -5.94 -16.48
CA THR A 195 8.72 -7.29 -16.09
C THR A 195 10.25 -7.40 -16.05
N ASP A 196 10.96 -6.82 -17.02
CA ASP A 196 12.42 -6.76 -17.05
C ASP A 196 12.96 -5.94 -15.88
N LEU A 197 12.32 -4.80 -15.55
CA LEU A 197 12.66 -4.03 -14.37
C LEU A 197 12.51 -4.86 -13.08
N TRP A 198 11.43 -5.61 -12.94
CA TRP A 198 11.25 -6.52 -11.79
C TRP A 198 12.40 -7.52 -11.70
N LEU A 199 12.68 -8.24 -12.79
CA LEU A 199 13.71 -9.27 -12.85
C LEU A 199 15.11 -8.71 -12.56
N ALA A 200 15.40 -7.50 -13.04
CA ALA A 200 16.65 -6.80 -12.75
C ALA A 200 16.76 -6.34 -11.29
N THR A 201 15.62 -6.08 -10.63
CA THR A 201 15.57 -5.60 -9.24
C THR A 201 15.76 -6.73 -8.23
N VAL A 202 15.25 -7.94 -8.50
CA VAL A 202 15.29 -9.09 -7.58
C VAL A 202 16.70 -9.40 -7.05
N PRO A 203 17.78 -9.45 -7.87
CA PRO A 203 19.14 -9.69 -7.39
C PRO A 203 19.69 -8.64 -6.42
N GLN A 204 19.05 -7.46 -6.36
CA GLN A 204 19.43 -6.33 -5.49
C GLN A 204 18.60 -6.29 -4.20
N CYS A 205 17.77 -7.31 -3.95
CA CYS A 205 16.85 -7.35 -2.82
C CYS A 205 17.28 -8.36 -1.75
N GLU A 206 16.82 -8.10 -0.52
CA GLU A 206 16.86 -9.04 0.60
C GLU A 206 15.44 -9.36 1.08
N PRO A 207 15.13 -10.60 1.47
CA PRO A 207 13.83 -10.92 2.07
C PRO A 207 13.57 -10.12 3.35
N ILE A 208 12.32 -9.67 3.55
CA ILE A 208 11.92 -8.93 4.76
C ILE A 208 12.03 -9.77 6.04
N LEU A 209 11.84 -11.09 5.91
CA LEU A 209 11.98 -12.07 6.98
C LEU A 209 13.17 -12.97 6.68
N GLY A 210 14.03 -13.19 7.66
CA GLY A 210 15.17 -14.09 7.53
C GLY A 210 14.74 -15.56 7.38
N PRO A 211 15.65 -16.46 6.96
CA PRO A 211 15.35 -17.88 6.84
C PRO A 211 14.80 -18.47 8.14
N GLY A 212 13.57 -18.99 8.10
CA GLY A 212 12.89 -19.59 9.26
C GLY A 212 12.28 -18.59 10.25
N GLU A 213 12.43 -17.30 10.01
CA GLU A 213 11.73 -16.26 10.77
C GLU A 213 10.23 -16.32 10.48
N LYS A 214 9.41 -16.09 11.51
CA LYS A 214 7.97 -16.06 11.39
C LYS A 214 7.47 -14.63 11.50
N PRO A 215 6.35 -14.29 10.83
CA PRO A 215 5.74 -13.00 11.00
C PRO A 215 5.39 -12.72 12.47
N PRO A 216 5.56 -11.47 12.96
CA PRO A 216 5.29 -11.14 14.35
C PRO A 216 3.80 -11.21 14.70
N LEU A 217 2.90 -11.01 13.72
CA LEU A 217 1.47 -11.17 13.89
C LEU A 217 0.90 -12.28 13.00
N THR A 218 -0.05 -13.01 13.57
CA THR A 218 -0.89 -13.95 12.82
C THR A 218 -1.93 -13.22 11.96
N GLU A 219 -2.54 -13.90 10.99
CA GLU A 219 -3.61 -13.33 10.14
C GLU A 219 -4.77 -12.75 10.98
N ARG A 220 -5.22 -13.49 12.00
CA ARG A 220 -6.27 -12.99 12.91
C ARG A 220 -5.83 -11.73 13.66
N GLN A 221 -4.57 -11.66 14.06
CA GLN A 221 -4.04 -10.47 14.75
C GLN A 221 -3.90 -9.28 13.79
N LEU A 222 -3.66 -9.52 12.50
CA LEU A 222 -3.73 -8.46 11.49
C LEU A 222 -5.16 -7.95 11.30
N ASP A 223 -6.16 -8.83 11.32
CA ASP A 223 -7.56 -8.40 11.26
C ASP A 223 -7.93 -7.55 12.49
N VAL A 224 -7.48 -7.96 13.68
CA VAL A 224 -7.60 -7.15 14.91
C VAL A 224 -6.85 -5.82 14.77
N ALA A 225 -5.63 -5.80 14.22
CA ALA A 225 -4.86 -4.58 13.99
C ALA A 225 -5.59 -3.59 13.04
N GLY A 226 -6.21 -4.12 11.98
CA GLY A 226 -7.04 -3.32 11.07
C GLY A 226 -8.23 -2.68 11.79
N LEU A 227 -8.96 -3.46 12.61
CA LEU A 227 -10.08 -2.95 13.41
C LEU A 227 -9.62 -1.92 14.47
N ILE A 228 -8.43 -2.09 15.05
CA ILE A 228 -7.81 -1.08 15.92
C ILE A 228 -7.59 0.24 15.16
N CYS A 229 -7.05 0.17 13.93
CA CYS A 229 -6.86 1.34 13.07
C CYS A 229 -8.15 2.03 12.62
N LEU A 230 -9.25 1.29 12.54
CA LEU A 230 -10.60 1.82 12.28
C LEU A 230 -11.25 2.44 13.53
N GLY A 231 -10.61 2.34 14.69
CA GLY A 231 -11.11 2.91 15.95
C GLY A 231 -12.17 2.05 16.65
N GLU A 232 -12.31 0.78 16.26
CA GLU A 232 -13.28 -0.13 16.88
C GLU A 232 -12.98 -0.37 18.35
N LYS A 233 -13.99 -0.77 19.13
CA LYS A 233 -13.83 -1.18 20.53
C LYS A 233 -13.70 -2.69 20.65
N ASP A 234 -13.19 -3.18 21.78
CA ASP A 234 -12.89 -4.60 21.96
C ASP A 234 -14.13 -5.50 21.86
N ASP A 235 -15.32 -5.00 22.22
CA ASP A 235 -16.60 -5.70 22.03
C ASP A 235 -17.03 -5.79 20.56
N ALA A 236 -16.74 -4.76 19.76
CA ALA A 236 -16.96 -4.77 18.32
C ALA A 236 -15.94 -5.67 17.62
N ILE A 237 -14.67 -5.63 18.04
CA ILE A 237 -13.61 -6.53 17.57
C ILE A 237 -13.97 -7.98 17.86
N ALA A 238 -14.39 -8.30 19.08
CA ALA A 238 -14.79 -9.65 19.47
C ALA A 238 -15.88 -10.21 18.55
N ARG A 239 -16.88 -9.39 18.22
CA ARG A 239 -17.95 -9.74 17.28
C ARG A 239 -17.42 -9.92 15.85
N ALA A 240 -16.61 -8.99 15.37
CA ALA A 240 -16.08 -9.02 14.00
C ALA A 240 -15.22 -10.26 13.73
N VAL A 241 -14.36 -10.65 14.68
CA VAL A 241 -13.49 -11.83 14.55
C VAL A 241 -14.07 -13.11 15.18
N SER A 242 -15.34 -13.09 15.60
CA SER A 242 -16.07 -14.23 16.17
C SER A 242 -15.39 -14.92 17.37
N VAL A 243 -14.95 -14.13 18.36
CA VAL A 243 -14.33 -14.62 19.60
C VAL A 243 -14.98 -14.03 20.87
N SER A 244 -14.64 -14.57 22.05
CA SER A 244 -15.07 -13.96 23.31
C SER A 244 -14.39 -12.61 23.55
N LEU A 245 -15.02 -11.72 24.34
CA LEU A 245 -14.42 -10.43 24.71
C LEU A 245 -13.02 -10.60 25.32
N ARG A 246 -12.85 -11.53 26.25
CA ARG A 246 -11.55 -11.85 26.86
C ARG A 246 -10.50 -12.28 25.84
N THR A 247 -10.92 -12.99 24.80
CA THR A 247 -10.02 -13.38 23.70
C THR A 247 -9.64 -12.16 22.87
N ALA A 248 -10.60 -11.30 22.51
CA ALA A 248 -10.33 -10.07 21.76
C ALA A 248 -9.36 -9.15 22.50
N GLU A 249 -9.56 -8.92 23.80
CA GLU A 249 -8.64 -8.14 24.66
C GLU A 249 -7.22 -8.72 24.63
N ARG A 250 -7.08 -10.06 24.65
CA ARG A 250 -5.79 -10.73 24.54
C ARG A 250 -5.14 -10.55 23.17
N GLU A 251 -5.92 -10.62 22.08
CA GLU A 251 -5.40 -10.36 20.73
C GLU A 251 -4.98 -8.89 20.58
N VAL A 252 -5.76 -7.94 21.10
CA VAL A 252 -5.40 -6.51 21.13
C VAL A 252 -4.10 -6.31 21.90
N ALA A 253 -3.96 -6.91 23.08
CA ALA A 253 -2.73 -6.84 23.87
C ALA A 253 -1.52 -7.43 23.10
N ALA A 254 -1.71 -8.52 22.35
CA ALA A 254 -0.67 -9.11 21.52
C ALA A 254 -0.26 -8.18 20.36
N VAL A 255 -1.21 -7.50 19.72
CA VAL A 255 -0.92 -6.49 18.68
C VAL A 255 -0.13 -5.32 19.25
N LEU A 256 -0.54 -4.77 20.40
CA LEU A 256 0.19 -3.69 21.06
C LEU A 256 1.62 -4.11 21.44
N ALA A 257 1.78 -5.32 21.98
CA ALA A 257 3.08 -5.85 22.35
C ALA A 257 4.00 -6.05 21.14
N ALA A 258 3.47 -6.56 20.01
CA ALA A 258 4.25 -6.74 18.79
C ALA A 258 4.72 -5.40 18.18
N LEU A 259 3.96 -4.34 18.39
CA LEU A 259 4.29 -2.98 17.95
C LEU A 259 5.15 -2.20 18.96
N ASP A 260 5.41 -2.77 20.15
CA ASP A 260 5.98 -2.06 21.30
C ASP A 260 5.22 -0.76 21.65
N ALA A 261 3.90 -0.79 21.49
CA ALA A 261 3.04 0.36 21.74
C ALA A 261 2.53 0.37 23.19
N ARG A 262 2.63 1.53 23.86
CA ARG A 262 2.16 1.70 25.25
C ARG A 262 0.69 2.06 25.33
N SER A 263 0.08 2.41 24.20
CA SER A 263 -1.34 2.74 24.12
C SER A 263 -1.92 2.39 22.75
N ARG A 264 -3.25 2.24 22.70
CA ARG A 264 -3.99 2.04 21.45
C ARG A 264 -3.75 3.18 20.45
N ALA A 265 -3.74 4.43 20.92
CA ALA A 265 -3.49 5.59 20.07
C ALA A 265 -2.07 5.59 19.49
N GLU A 266 -1.07 5.23 20.28
CA GLU A 266 0.32 5.06 19.81
C GLU A 266 0.42 3.95 18.76
N ALA A 267 -0.25 2.81 18.97
CA ALA A 267 -0.29 1.74 17.97
C ALA A 267 -0.93 2.18 16.65
N VAL A 268 -2.05 2.92 16.69
CA VAL A 268 -2.68 3.47 15.48
C VAL A 268 -1.72 4.39 14.72
N LEU A 269 -1.00 5.27 15.41
CA LEU A 269 -0.02 6.16 14.78
C LEU A 269 1.13 5.37 14.14
N MET A 270 1.67 4.38 14.84
CA MET A 270 2.73 3.50 14.31
C MET A 270 2.27 2.72 13.08
N MET A 271 1.06 2.14 13.11
CA MET A 271 0.50 1.40 11.97
C MET A 271 0.25 2.30 10.76
N ARG A 272 -0.11 3.57 10.97
CA ARG A 272 -0.36 4.57 9.92
C ARG A 272 0.90 5.27 9.40
N GLY A 273 2.10 4.74 9.67
CA GLY A 273 3.33 5.35 9.15
C GLY A 273 3.91 6.49 9.99
N ARG A 274 3.24 6.89 11.07
CA ARG A 274 3.64 8.02 11.92
C ARG A 274 4.40 7.49 13.14
N ARG A 275 5.69 7.23 12.99
CA ARG A 275 6.54 6.97 14.17
C ARG A 275 6.51 8.19 15.08
N ILE A 276 6.01 8.02 16.30
CA ILE A 276 6.27 8.98 17.38
C ILE A 276 7.74 8.78 17.76
N ASN A 277 8.54 9.85 17.72
CA ASN A 277 9.95 9.80 18.12
C ASN A 277 10.07 9.47 19.62
N SER A 278 10.04 8.20 19.99
CA SER A 278 10.57 7.71 21.28
C SER A 278 12.08 7.52 21.12
N ALA A 279 12.82 8.63 21.23
CA ALA A 279 14.22 8.84 21.63
C ALA A 279 15.36 7.80 21.41
N GLU A 280 15.20 6.67 20.71
CA GLU A 280 16.22 5.59 20.67
C GLU A 280 16.76 5.22 19.27
N ALA A 281 16.24 5.81 18.19
CA ALA A 281 16.58 5.40 16.82
C ALA A 281 17.81 6.11 16.20
N VAL A 282 18.74 6.64 17.01
CA VAL A 282 20.05 7.14 16.52
C VAL A 282 21.19 6.39 17.20
N ARG A 283 21.28 5.09 16.95
CA ARG A 283 22.56 4.36 17.06
C ARG A 283 22.75 3.57 15.76
N GLY A 284 23.54 4.14 14.86
CA GLY A 284 24.03 3.43 13.68
C GLY A 284 24.84 2.19 14.08
N PRO A 285 25.06 1.25 13.15
CA PRO A 285 25.69 -0.03 13.44
C PRO A 285 27.09 0.18 14.01
N SER A 286 27.29 -0.25 15.26
CA SER A 286 28.62 -0.27 15.87
C SER A 286 29.48 -1.28 15.12
N ARG A 287 30.43 -0.78 14.32
CA ARG A 287 31.50 -1.60 13.75
C ARG A 287 32.26 -2.26 14.91
N ARG A 288 32.04 -3.57 15.13
CA ARG A 288 32.93 -4.38 15.94
C ARG A 288 34.29 -4.41 15.25
N ARG A 289 35.26 -3.67 15.80
CA ARG A 289 36.68 -3.90 15.47
C ARG A 289 37.07 -5.23 16.08
N GLY A 290 37.42 -6.18 15.22
CA GLY A 290 38.07 -7.43 15.60
C GLY A 290 39.38 -7.15 16.33
N ARG A 291 39.69 -8.04 17.26
CA ARG A 291 40.99 -8.18 17.90
C ARG A 291 41.67 -9.41 17.33
#